data_AF-A0A6A7LHB6-F1
#
_entry.id   AF-A0A6A7LHB6-F1
#
_cell.length_a   1.000
_cell.length_b   1.000
_cell.length_c   1.000
_cell.angle_alpha   90.00
_cell.angle_beta   90.00
_cell.angle_gamma   90.00
#
_symmetry.space_group_name_H-M   'P 1'
#
loop_
_entity.id
_entity.type
_entity.pdbx_description
1 polymer ?
#
loop_
_entity_poly.entity_id
_entity_poly.type
_entity_poly.pdbx_seq_one_letter_code
_entity_poly.pdbx_strand_id
1 'polypeptide(L)'
;MKQIDNSQIANNAITSGKIADGTVTSNDLDPTFMISRFLHDDAIGDSFGWNPDGMETDFIIIDEAVSGPNAVVINVGDTDSNSQCEALGSLSGFFTIRCTTPPPQGSELRYTIMNLPLS
;
A
#
# COMPACT_ATOMS: atom_id res chain seq x y z
N MET A 1 -11.58 -30.54 -5.76
CA MET A 1 -12.55 -29.57 -5.21
C MET A 1 -13.36 -29.03 -6.38
N LYS A 2 -14.69 -28.90 -6.27
CA LYS A 2 -15.50 -28.32 -7.34
C LYS A 2 -15.44 -26.80 -7.23
N GLN A 3 -14.98 -26.11 -8.27
CA GLN A 3 -15.05 -24.65 -8.36
C GLN A 3 -16.52 -24.24 -8.57
N ILE A 4 -16.95 -23.17 -7.92
CA ILE A 4 -18.26 -22.54 -8.13
C ILE A 4 -18.00 -21.25 -8.91
N ASP A 5 -18.59 -21.13 -10.09
CA ASP A 5 -18.52 -19.92 -10.91
C ASP A 5 -19.82 -19.12 -10.87
N ASN A 6 -19.84 -17.97 -11.56
CA ASN A 6 -20.96 -17.04 -11.57
C ASN A 6 -22.27 -17.65 -12.11
N SER A 7 -22.21 -18.67 -12.99
CA SER A 7 -23.42 -19.32 -13.53
C SER A 7 -24.18 -20.13 -12.49
N GLN A 8 -23.51 -20.49 -11.38
CA GLN A 8 -24.05 -21.33 -10.33
C GLN A 8 -24.58 -20.52 -9.14
N ILE A 9 -24.39 -19.20 -9.15
CA ILE A 9 -24.81 -18.29 -8.08
C ILE A 9 -25.87 -17.34 -8.65
N ALA A 10 -27.12 -17.50 -8.21
CA ALA A 10 -28.17 -16.56 -8.58
C ALA A 10 -27.90 -15.16 -7.98
N ASN A 11 -28.41 -14.11 -8.63
CA ASN A 11 -28.30 -12.74 -8.11
C ASN A 11 -28.81 -12.64 -6.67
N ASN A 12 -28.06 -11.95 -5.82
CA ASN A 12 -28.34 -11.79 -4.38
C ASN A 12 -28.38 -13.12 -3.59
N ALA A 13 -27.90 -14.23 -4.15
CA ALA A 13 -27.88 -15.51 -3.43
C ALA A 13 -26.89 -15.51 -2.26
N ILE A 14 -25.86 -14.66 -2.28
CA ILE A 14 -24.93 -14.44 -1.17
C ILE A 14 -25.28 -13.09 -0.53
N THR A 15 -25.78 -13.14 0.71
CA THR A 15 -26.11 -11.97 1.53
C THR A 15 -25.20 -11.93 2.76
N SER A 16 -25.14 -10.81 3.47
CA SER A 16 -24.31 -10.69 4.68
C SER A 16 -24.59 -11.81 5.69
N GLY A 17 -25.85 -12.18 5.93
CA GLY A 17 -26.21 -13.27 6.85
C GLY A 17 -25.76 -14.67 6.42
N LYS A 18 -25.27 -14.84 5.18
CA LYS A 18 -24.66 -16.11 4.70
C LYS A 18 -23.14 -16.12 4.80
N ILE A 19 -22.53 -14.98 5.09
CA ILE A 19 -21.09 -14.85 5.35
C ILE A 19 -20.95 -14.85 6.87
N ALA A 20 -20.44 -15.95 7.42
CA ALA A 20 -20.24 -16.03 8.85
C ALA A 20 -19.11 -15.07 9.28
N ASP A 21 -19.27 -14.43 10.44
CA ASP A 21 -18.28 -13.48 10.94
C ASP A 21 -16.91 -14.16 11.11
N GLY A 22 -15.86 -13.47 10.65
CA GLY A 22 -14.48 -13.95 10.72
C GLY A 22 -14.11 -15.03 9.69
N THR A 23 -15.01 -15.43 8.77
CA THR A 23 -14.66 -16.43 7.74
C THR A 23 -14.05 -15.85 6.47
N VAL A 24 -14.18 -14.54 6.23
CA VAL A 24 -13.42 -13.84 5.19
C VAL A 24 -12.19 -13.26 5.85
N THR A 25 -11.04 -13.85 5.55
CA THR A 25 -9.73 -13.54 6.11
C THR A 25 -8.81 -12.98 5.02
N SER A 26 -7.60 -12.56 5.40
CA SER A 26 -6.59 -12.14 4.42
C SER A 26 -6.23 -13.24 3.41
N ASN A 27 -6.44 -14.51 3.74
CA ASN A 27 -6.17 -15.63 2.84
C ASN A 27 -7.22 -15.76 1.72
N ASP A 28 -8.38 -15.13 1.88
CA ASP A 28 -9.48 -15.15 0.90
C ASP A 28 -9.38 -13.97 -0.09
N LEU A 29 -8.47 -13.03 0.15
CA LEU A 29 -8.22 -11.86 -0.68
C LEU A 29 -7.05 -12.13 -1.63
N ASP A 30 -7.04 -11.44 -2.77
CA ASP A 30 -5.87 -11.45 -3.64
C ASP A 30 -4.65 -10.90 -2.85
N PRO A 31 -3.51 -11.60 -2.82
CA PRO A 31 -2.31 -11.12 -2.12
C PRO A 31 -1.83 -9.74 -2.61
N THR A 32 -2.20 -9.32 -3.82
CA THR A 32 -1.85 -8.00 -4.36
C THR A 32 -2.86 -6.92 -3.99
N PHE A 33 -3.98 -7.26 -3.33
CA PHE A 33 -5.01 -6.29 -2.95
C PHE A 33 -4.50 -5.29 -1.91
N MET A 34 -3.76 -5.75 -0.90
CA MET A 34 -3.21 -4.91 0.16
C MET A 34 -1.81 -5.38 0.54
N ILE A 35 -0.82 -4.49 0.40
CA ILE A 35 0.60 -4.81 0.53
C ILE A 35 1.24 -3.81 1.48
N SER A 36 1.85 -4.29 2.57
CA SER A 36 2.62 -3.46 3.49
C SER A 36 4.12 -3.53 3.19
N ARG A 37 4.79 -2.39 3.34
CA ARG A 37 6.21 -2.18 3.03
C ARG A 37 6.90 -1.41 4.14
N PHE A 38 8.19 -1.71 4.29
CA PHE A 38 9.09 -1.11 5.26
C PHE A 38 10.39 -0.84 4.52
N LEU A 39 10.74 0.43 4.36
CA LEU A 39 12.00 0.86 3.78
C LEU A 39 12.86 1.48 4.88
N HIS A 40 14.05 0.92 5.06
CA HIS A 40 15.07 1.49 5.92
C HIS A 40 15.91 2.47 5.12
N ASP A 41 16.50 3.47 5.78
CA ASP A 41 17.53 4.33 5.19
C ASP A 41 18.85 3.54 5.08
N ASP A 42 18.91 2.69 4.06
CA ASP A 42 20.03 1.86 3.68
C ASP A 42 20.03 1.63 2.17
N ALA A 43 21.04 0.91 1.67
CA ALA A 43 21.19 0.65 0.23
C ALA A 43 19.96 -0.01 -0.42
N ILE A 44 19.13 -0.73 0.35
CA ILE A 44 17.89 -1.31 -0.16
C ILE A 44 16.82 -0.22 -0.26
N GLY A 45 16.56 0.56 0.79
CA GLY A 45 15.60 1.66 0.74
C GLY A 45 15.96 2.72 -0.30
N ASP A 46 17.26 3.04 -0.42
CA ASP A 46 17.80 3.97 -1.42
C ASP A 46 17.44 3.53 -2.84
N SER A 47 17.49 2.22 -3.10
CA SER A 47 17.15 1.66 -4.42
C SER A 47 15.67 1.81 -4.77
N PHE A 48 14.81 1.97 -3.75
CA PHE A 48 13.39 2.29 -3.88
C PHE A 48 13.13 3.80 -3.87
N GLY A 49 14.16 4.64 -3.67
CA GLY A 49 14.06 6.10 -3.63
C GLY A 49 13.84 6.71 -2.24
N TRP A 50 13.99 5.90 -1.19
CA TRP A 50 13.98 6.38 0.21
C TRP A 50 15.42 6.57 0.71
N ASN A 51 15.88 7.82 0.77
CA ASN A 51 17.23 8.21 1.24
C ASN A 51 17.14 9.50 2.07
N PRO A 52 16.55 9.48 3.27
CA PRO A 52 16.46 10.64 4.13
C PRO A 52 17.84 11.04 4.68
N ASP A 53 18.19 12.32 4.58
CA ASP A 53 19.48 12.88 5.02
C ASP A 53 19.33 14.16 5.86
N GLY A 54 18.10 14.49 6.23
CA GLY A 54 17.76 15.74 6.93
C GLY A 54 17.69 16.98 6.04
N MET A 55 17.76 16.85 4.71
CA MET A 55 17.67 17.98 3.77
C MET A 55 16.43 17.93 2.87
N GLU A 56 16.10 16.78 2.29
CA GLU A 56 14.99 16.64 1.34
C GLU A 56 13.65 16.35 2.03
N THR A 57 12.58 16.93 1.47
CA THR A 57 11.20 16.72 1.92
C THR A 57 10.35 15.91 0.94
N ASP A 58 10.83 15.70 -0.28
CA ASP A 58 10.06 15.10 -1.36
C ASP A 58 10.80 13.87 -1.88
N PHE A 59 10.15 12.71 -1.84
CA PHE A 59 10.72 11.44 -2.26
C PHE A 59 9.82 10.79 -3.31
N ILE A 60 10.43 10.12 -4.29
CA ILE A 60 9.70 9.28 -5.25
C ILE A 60 10.00 7.84 -4.88
N ILE A 61 8.98 7.13 -4.43
CA ILE A 61 9.10 5.72 -4.05
C ILE A 61 8.70 4.84 -5.22
N ILE A 62 9.64 4.05 -5.71
CA ILE A 62 9.46 3.11 -6.81
C ILE A 62 9.06 1.76 -6.22
N ASP A 63 7.81 1.34 -6.44
CA ASP A 63 7.34 0.02 -6.03
C ASP A 63 6.40 -0.53 -7.12
N GLU A 64 6.87 -1.55 -7.85
CA GLU A 64 6.13 -2.19 -8.93
C GLU A 64 4.79 -2.78 -8.48
N ALA A 65 4.62 -2.98 -7.17
CA ALA A 65 3.37 -3.45 -6.60
C ALA A 65 2.25 -2.39 -6.62
N VAL A 66 2.55 -1.12 -6.92
CA VAL A 66 1.56 -0.07 -7.18
C VAL A 66 0.94 -0.33 -8.56
N SER A 67 -0.19 -1.03 -8.58
CA SER A 67 -0.80 -1.53 -9.82
C SER A 67 -1.93 -0.61 -10.28
N GLY A 68 -1.68 0.15 -11.35
CA GLY A 68 -2.69 0.93 -12.06
C GLY A 68 -3.18 2.21 -11.36
N PRO A 69 -4.12 2.95 -11.99
CA PRO A 69 -4.56 4.27 -11.55
C PRO A 69 -5.40 4.26 -10.26
N ASN A 70 -5.79 3.08 -9.77
CA ASN A 70 -6.63 2.91 -8.58
C ASN A 70 -5.82 2.46 -7.34
N ALA A 71 -4.49 2.44 -7.44
CA ALA A 71 -3.64 2.14 -6.30
C ALA A 71 -3.66 3.31 -5.31
N VAL A 72 -4.19 3.08 -4.11
CA VAL A 72 -4.24 4.08 -3.04
C VAL A 72 -3.13 3.76 -2.03
N VAL A 73 -2.29 4.73 -1.71
CA VAL A 73 -1.33 4.65 -0.61
C VAL A 73 -1.95 5.36 0.59
N ILE A 74 -2.25 4.62 1.67
CA ILE A 74 -3.06 5.15 2.79
C ILE A 74 -2.22 5.65 3.96
N ASN A 75 -1.13 4.97 4.26
CA ASN A 75 -0.38 5.24 5.47
C ASN A 75 1.06 5.49 5.08
N VAL A 76 1.58 6.66 5.45
CA VAL A 76 2.99 6.98 5.38
C VAL A 76 3.38 7.28 6.82
N GLY A 77 3.93 6.28 7.50
CA GLY A 77 4.41 6.43 8.86
C GLY A 77 5.92 6.56 8.86
N ASP A 78 6.41 7.75 9.22
CA ASP A 78 7.79 7.91 9.68
C ASP A 78 7.84 7.53 11.17
N THR A 79 8.89 6.82 11.57
CA THR A 79 9.16 6.52 12.99
C THR A 79 9.51 7.76 13.81
N ASP A 80 9.84 8.87 13.15
CA ASP A 80 10.12 10.14 13.82
C ASP A 80 8.84 10.98 13.92
N SER A 81 8.43 11.28 15.16
CA SER A 81 7.18 11.98 15.49
C SER A 81 7.02 13.39 14.89
N ASN A 82 8.04 13.91 14.19
CA ASN A 82 8.08 15.27 13.65
C ASN A 82 7.99 15.33 12.11
N SER A 83 8.26 14.24 11.41
CA SER A 83 8.20 14.15 9.96
C SER A 83 6.81 13.69 9.55
N GLN A 84 5.85 14.62 9.51
CA GLN A 84 4.51 14.30 8.98
C GLN A 84 4.62 14.15 7.47
N CYS A 85 4.75 12.91 7.01
CA CYS A 85 4.84 12.56 5.60
C CYS A 85 3.47 12.13 5.06
N GLU A 86 3.15 12.56 3.85
CA GLU A 86 1.92 12.23 3.13
C GLU A 86 2.22 11.75 1.71
N ALA A 87 1.40 10.82 1.22
CA ALA A 87 1.44 10.42 -0.19
C ALA A 87 0.63 11.43 -1.02
N LEU A 88 1.26 12.07 -2.01
CA LEU A 88 0.63 13.11 -2.82
C LEU A 88 -0.06 12.57 -4.08
N GLY A 89 0.43 11.45 -4.62
CA GLY A 89 -0.10 10.82 -5.82
C GLY A 89 0.65 9.55 -6.19
N SER A 90 -0.03 8.65 -6.89
CA SER A 90 0.51 7.37 -7.37
C SER A 90 0.28 7.23 -8.87
N LEU A 91 1.25 6.61 -9.54
CA LEU A 91 1.12 6.07 -10.88
C LEU A 91 1.57 4.61 -10.84
N SER A 92 1.32 3.87 -11.92
CA SER A 92 1.76 2.49 -11.96
C SER A 92 3.27 2.41 -11.70
N GLY A 93 3.65 1.65 -10.66
CA GLY A 93 5.03 1.42 -10.25
C GLY A 93 5.67 2.47 -9.36
N PHE A 94 5.02 3.59 -9.03
CA PHE A 94 5.59 4.56 -8.08
C PHE A 94 4.57 5.50 -7.43
N PHE A 95 4.99 6.15 -6.35
CA PHE A 95 4.24 7.23 -5.72
C PHE A 95 5.17 8.30 -5.15
N THR A 96 4.65 9.51 -4.97
CA THR A 96 5.40 10.61 -4.35
C THR A 96 5.00 10.77 -2.90
N ILE A 97 6.02 10.91 -2.05
CA ILE A 97 5.89 11.28 -0.65
C ILE A 97 6.35 12.71 -0.47
N ARG A 98 5.63 13.47 0.35
CA ARG A 98 6.08 14.76 0.86
C ARG A 98 6.03 14.78 2.38
N CYS A 99 7.10 15.22 3.01
CA CYS A 99 7.21 15.41 4.44
C CYS A 99 7.18 16.90 4.80
N THR A 100 6.54 17.27 5.90
CA THR A 100 6.50 18.67 6.36
C THR A 100 7.85 19.16 6.89
N THR A 101 8.68 18.24 7.37
CA THR A 101 10.07 18.49 7.77
C THR A 101 10.94 17.40 7.13
N PRO A 102 12.20 17.71 6.75
CA PRO A 102 13.10 16.70 6.22
C PRO A 102 13.34 15.59 7.26
N PRO A 103 13.06 14.32 6.91
CA PRO A 103 13.38 13.21 7.80
C PRO A 103 14.90 13.11 8.00
N PRO A 104 15.39 12.91 9.24
CA PRO A 104 16.81 12.75 9.51
C PRO A 104 17.39 11.46 8.89
N GLN A 105 18.72 11.38 8.83
CA GLN A 105 19.40 10.13 8.51
C GLN A 105 18.97 9.02 9.49
N GLY A 106 18.59 7.87 8.95
CA GLY A 106 18.15 6.69 9.66
C GLY A 106 16.63 6.54 9.74
N SER A 107 15.85 7.51 9.26
CA SER A 107 14.39 7.43 9.29
C SER A 107 13.87 6.24 8.49
N GLU A 108 12.82 5.61 8.99
CA GLU A 108 12.20 4.47 8.35
C GLU A 108 10.86 4.88 7.76
N LEU A 109 10.60 4.42 6.54
CA LEU A 109 9.35 4.65 5.85
C LEU A 109 8.48 3.38 5.90
N ARG A 110 7.28 3.51 6.48
CA ARG A 110 6.25 2.48 6.46
C ARG A 110 5.10 2.89 5.57
N TYR A 111 4.72 2.03 4.62
CA TYR A 111 3.53 2.29 3.81
C TYR A 111 2.71 1.07 3.45
N THR A 112 1.45 1.31 3.11
CA THR A 112 0.53 0.29 2.61
C THR A 112 -0.02 0.70 1.25
N ILE A 113 0.17 -0.16 0.26
CA ILE A 113 -0.43 -0.07 -1.07
C ILE A 113 -1.75 -0.84 -1.02
N MET A 114 -2.83 -0.22 -1.53
CA MET A 114 -4.08 -0.91 -1.80
C MET A 114 -4.41 -0.82 -3.28
N ASN A 115 -4.38 -1.95 -3.98
CA ASN A 115 -4.74 -2.03 -5.39
C ASN A 115 -6.23 -2.37 -5.49
N LEU A 116 -7.06 -1.35 -5.74
CA LEU A 116 -8.50 -1.57 -5.87
C LEU A 116 -8.82 -2.32 -7.17
N PRO A 117 -9.71 -3.34 -7.13
CA PRO A 117 -10.16 -4.04 -8.33
C PRO A 117 -10.73 -3.06 -9.35
N LEU A 118 -10.48 -3.31 -10.63
CA LEU A 118 -11.17 -2.61 -11.72
C LEU A 118 -12.65 -3.03 -11.70
N SER A 119 -13.55 -2.05 -11.59
CA SER A 119 -15.00 -2.23 -11.62
C SER A 119 -15.52 -2.63 -13.01
#